data_AF-A0A525VLW7-F1
#
_entry.id   AF-A0A525VLW7-F1
#
_cell.length_a   1.000
_cell.length_b   1.000
_cell.length_c   1.000
_cell.angle_alpha   90.00
_cell.angle_beta   90.00
_cell.angle_gamma   90.00
#
_symmetry.space_group_name_H-M   'P 1'
#
loop_
_entity.id
_entity.type
_entity.pdbx_description
1 polymer ?
#
loop_
_entity_poly.entity_id
_entity_poly.type
_entity_poly.pdbx_seq_one_letter_code
_entity_poly.pdbx_strand_id
1 'polypeptide(L)'
;MTWLEQWRDLAARIDGLIRAGEFLVSAFKVNSADAHAVVRKSFQPELVAIIAEIEHLGKTYASELPEQASVALKKYVMQGWDKNFNNGAIDIQALAPLASFRSQFEYLIRDTEVEGRSLTELAFEHLRRQLVVDEYIRKKWQGAFNKHEPACERLGAVHLLSHGIWAFKVVAPGGATDLVFGDPVERHAEIMKRTARALVLTEWKLIKSQDEMTRKAQEAREQAAIYSGGVLGDAELKRTRYIVLVCQLDLPSPDDVSDGAVTYRHVLLPTSPKNPSTMARVRRSRQK
;
A
#
# COMPACT_ATOMS: atom_id res chain seq x y z
N MET A 1 12.56 9.38 -7.68
CA MET A 1 11.27 8.85 -8.16
C MET A 1 11.36 7.34 -8.09
N THR A 2 10.42 6.70 -7.42
CA THR A 2 10.34 5.24 -7.30
C THR A 2 9.71 4.62 -8.54
N TRP A 3 9.96 3.34 -8.80
CA TRP A 3 9.35 2.65 -9.95
C TRP A 3 7.81 2.71 -9.92
N LEU A 4 7.17 2.73 -8.74
CA LEU A 4 5.71 2.77 -8.66
C LEU A 4 5.18 4.19 -8.94
N GLU A 5 5.89 5.23 -8.52
CA GLU A 5 5.54 6.61 -8.93
C GLU A 5 5.61 6.72 -10.45
N GLN A 6 6.69 6.21 -11.04
CA GLN A 6 6.84 6.17 -12.49
C GLN A 6 5.76 5.30 -13.15
N TRP A 7 5.42 4.14 -12.57
CA TRP A 7 4.33 3.30 -13.05
C TRP A 7 2.98 4.02 -12.96
N ARG A 8 2.69 4.76 -11.88
CA ARG A 8 1.44 5.50 -11.72
C ARG A 8 1.30 6.58 -12.80
N ASP A 9 2.37 7.33 -13.03
CA ASP A 9 2.38 8.39 -14.04
C ASP A 9 2.23 7.79 -15.45
N LEU A 10 2.93 6.68 -15.71
CA LEU A 10 2.83 5.90 -16.94
C LEU A 10 1.43 5.28 -17.14
N ALA A 11 0.84 4.68 -16.11
CA ALA A 11 -0.50 4.10 -16.14
C ALA A 11 -1.56 5.17 -16.41
N ALA A 12 -1.42 6.36 -15.82
CA ALA A 12 -2.30 7.50 -16.09
C ALA A 12 -2.22 7.96 -17.56
N ARG A 13 -1.01 7.95 -18.15
CA ARG A 13 -0.80 8.25 -19.58
C ARG A 13 -1.39 7.18 -20.48
N ILE A 14 -1.20 5.90 -20.14
CA ILE A 14 -1.82 4.77 -20.84
C ILE A 14 -3.35 4.93 -20.84
N ASP A 15 -3.94 5.26 -19.69
CA ASP A 15 -5.38 5.53 -19.58
C ASP A 15 -5.85 6.74 -20.37
N GLY A 16 -5.04 7.80 -20.41
CA GLY A 16 -5.31 8.94 -21.27
C GLY A 16 -5.36 8.54 -22.74
N LEU A 17 -4.37 7.77 -23.19
CA LEU A 17 -4.26 7.32 -24.57
C LEU A 17 -5.38 6.34 -24.97
N ILE A 18 -5.75 5.39 -24.10
CA ILE A 18 -6.86 4.47 -24.32
C ILE A 18 -8.17 5.24 -24.48
N ARG A 19 -8.48 6.16 -23.55
CA ARG A 19 -9.69 6.98 -23.61
C ARG A 19 -9.74 7.88 -24.84
N ALA A 20 -8.61 8.46 -25.22
CA ALA A 20 -8.51 9.21 -26.47
C ALA A 20 -8.83 8.31 -27.67
N GLY A 21 -8.34 7.06 -27.67
CA GLY A 21 -8.59 6.08 -28.72
C GLY A 21 -10.07 5.67 -28.81
N GLU A 22 -10.72 5.45 -27.66
CA GLU A 22 -12.16 5.19 -27.57
C GLU A 22 -12.99 6.36 -28.11
N PHE A 23 -12.63 7.59 -27.74
CA PHE A 23 -13.24 8.81 -28.27
C PHE A 23 -13.08 8.90 -29.79
N LEU A 24 -11.87 8.62 -30.29
CA LEU A 24 -11.55 8.69 -31.70
C LEU A 24 -12.35 7.67 -32.53
N VAL A 25 -12.42 6.41 -32.08
CA VAL A 25 -13.27 5.37 -32.67
C VAL A 25 -14.73 5.81 -32.69
N SER A 26 -15.20 6.44 -31.61
CA SER A 26 -16.57 6.93 -31.50
C SER A 26 -16.85 8.10 -32.46
N ALA A 27 -15.91 9.03 -32.60
CA ALA A 27 -16.00 10.18 -33.49
C ALA A 27 -16.00 9.77 -34.98
N PHE A 28 -15.20 8.76 -35.36
CA PHE A 28 -15.14 8.27 -36.74
C PHE A 28 -16.37 7.48 -37.19
N LYS A 29 -17.22 7.03 -36.28
CA LYS A 29 -18.56 6.53 -36.66
C LYS A 29 -19.44 7.62 -37.28
N VAL A 30 -19.09 8.90 -37.09
CA VAL A 30 -19.87 10.06 -37.53
C VAL A 30 -19.25 10.75 -38.74
N ASN A 31 -17.90 10.85 -38.82
CA ASN A 31 -17.21 11.49 -39.95
C ASN A 31 -15.80 10.89 -40.14
N SER A 32 -15.48 10.33 -41.31
CA SER A 32 -14.28 9.50 -41.53
C SER A 32 -13.13 10.18 -42.29
N ALA A 33 -13.29 11.44 -42.72
CA ALA A 33 -12.46 12.00 -43.79
C ALA A 33 -11.01 12.36 -43.42
N ASP A 34 -10.61 12.36 -42.13
CA ASP A 34 -9.26 12.81 -41.73
C ASP A 34 -8.63 12.01 -40.56
N ALA A 35 -9.08 10.76 -40.42
CA ALA A 35 -8.73 9.92 -39.27
C ALA A 35 -7.23 9.62 -39.14
N HIS A 36 -6.61 9.36 -40.29
CA HIS A 36 -5.23 8.89 -40.35
C HIS A 36 -4.22 9.98 -39.98
N ALA A 37 -4.51 11.25 -40.26
CA ALA A 37 -3.62 12.35 -39.93
C ALA A 37 -3.55 12.58 -38.41
N VAL A 38 -4.69 12.49 -37.71
CA VAL A 38 -4.77 12.65 -36.25
C VAL A 38 -4.05 11.50 -35.53
N VAL A 39 -4.30 10.26 -35.94
CA VAL A 39 -3.62 9.09 -35.35
C VAL A 39 -2.09 9.20 -35.51
N ARG A 40 -1.62 9.47 -36.73
CA ARG A 40 -0.17 9.55 -37.01
C ARG A 40 0.52 10.71 -36.28
N LYS A 41 -0.13 11.88 -36.17
CA LYS A 41 0.48 13.08 -35.56
C LYS A 41 0.37 13.11 -34.04
N SER A 42 -0.67 12.51 -33.46
CA SER A 42 -0.96 12.66 -32.03
C SER A 42 -0.88 11.35 -31.24
N PHE A 43 -1.34 10.22 -31.79
CA PHE A 43 -1.35 8.94 -31.07
C PHE A 43 -0.02 8.20 -31.18
N GLN A 44 0.51 8.09 -32.39
CA GLN A 44 1.72 7.31 -32.63
C GLN A 44 2.93 7.80 -31.81
N PRO A 45 3.22 9.12 -31.71
CA PRO A 45 4.33 9.59 -30.89
C PRO A 45 4.15 9.26 -29.40
N GLU A 46 2.93 9.42 -28.88
CA GLU A 46 2.62 9.12 -27.48
C GLU A 46 2.72 7.64 -27.16
N LEU A 47 2.23 6.77 -28.06
CA LEU A 47 2.36 5.32 -27.92
C LEU A 47 3.84 4.90 -27.91
N VAL A 48 4.65 5.43 -28.82
CA VAL A 48 6.09 5.16 -28.88
C VAL A 48 6.79 5.61 -27.58
N ALA A 49 6.43 6.79 -27.06
CA ALA A 49 6.98 7.30 -25.80
C ALA A 49 6.60 6.40 -24.61
N ILE A 50 5.33 6.00 -24.50
CA ILE A 50 4.85 5.08 -23.48
C ILE A 50 5.60 3.74 -23.53
N ILE A 51 5.76 3.15 -24.72
CA ILE A 51 6.48 1.87 -24.87
C ILE A 51 7.94 2.02 -24.42
N ALA A 52 8.61 3.09 -24.83
CA ALA A 52 9.99 3.36 -24.41
C ALA A 52 10.10 3.51 -22.88
N GLU A 53 9.10 4.10 -22.23
CA GLU A 53 9.03 4.20 -20.78
C GLU A 53 8.74 2.87 -20.08
N ILE A 54 7.90 2.01 -20.66
CA ILE A 54 7.70 0.64 -20.16
C ILE A 54 9.02 -0.14 -20.24
N GLU A 55 9.75 -0.04 -21.34
CA GLU A 55 11.07 -0.66 -21.50
C GLU A 55 12.09 -0.11 -20.48
N HIS A 56 12.08 1.21 -20.27
CA HIS A 56 12.94 1.86 -19.29
C HIS A 56 12.62 1.39 -17.88
N LEU A 57 11.34 1.35 -17.49
CA LEU A 57 10.87 0.84 -16.20
C LEU A 57 11.40 -0.58 -15.96
N GLY A 58 11.27 -1.46 -16.96
CA GLY A 58 11.74 -2.83 -16.90
C GLY A 58 13.26 -3.00 -16.80
N LYS A 59 14.05 -2.08 -17.37
CA LYS A 59 15.51 -2.12 -17.29
C LYS A 59 16.03 -1.54 -15.98
N THR A 60 15.47 -0.41 -15.55
CA THR A 60 15.94 0.35 -14.39
C THR A 60 15.54 -0.33 -13.08
N TYR A 61 14.33 -0.90 -13.01
CA TYR A 61 13.75 -1.42 -11.76
C TYR A 61 13.49 -2.92 -11.79
N ALA A 62 14.16 -3.66 -12.68
CA ALA A 62 13.93 -5.10 -12.89
C ALA A 62 14.02 -5.93 -11.60
N SER A 63 14.92 -5.54 -10.70
CA SER A 63 15.19 -6.19 -9.41
C SER A 63 14.25 -5.77 -8.29
N GLU A 64 13.49 -4.69 -8.47
CA GLU A 64 12.56 -4.17 -7.47
C GLU A 64 11.16 -4.73 -7.70
N LEU A 65 10.74 -4.89 -8.97
CA LEU A 65 9.42 -5.41 -9.36
C LEU A 65 9.08 -6.78 -8.74
N PRO A 66 7.81 -7.06 -8.39
CA PRO A 66 7.40 -8.40 -7.98
C PRO A 66 7.68 -9.38 -9.12
N GLU A 67 8.12 -10.60 -8.80
CA GLU A 67 8.59 -11.58 -9.80
C GLU A 67 7.59 -11.76 -10.94
N GLN A 68 6.30 -11.93 -10.61
CA GLN A 68 5.25 -12.12 -11.61
C GLN A 68 5.04 -10.87 -12.48
N ALA A 69 5.11 -9.67 -11.90
CA ALA A 69 5.01 -8.42 -12.65
C ALA A 69 6.23 -8.21 -13.56
N SER A 70 7.44 -8.55 -13.08
CA SER A 70 8.67 -8.53 -13.87
C SER A 70 8.59 -9.48 -15.06
N VAL A 71 8.03 -10.68 -14.87
CA VAL A 71 7.75 -11.64 -15.95
C VAL A 71 6.73 -11.09 -16.94
N ALA A 72 5.63 -10.50 -16.47
CA ALA A 72 4.61 -9.90 -17.33
C ALA A 72 5.17 -8.73 -18.17
N LEU A 73 5.98 -7.87 -17.57
CA LEU A 73 6.65 -6.76 -18.27
C LEU A 73 7.63 -7.28 -19.32
N LYS A 74 8.50 -8.23 -18.96
CA LYS A 74 9.44 -8.84 -19.93
C LYS A 74 8.71 -9.48 -21.09
N LYS A 75 7.63 -10.22 -20.82
CA LYS A 75 6.77 -10.83 -21.84
C LYS A 75 6.21 -9.76 -22.79
N TYR A 76 5.69 -8.67 -22.24
CA TYR A 76 5.12 -7.58 -23.02
C TYR A 76 6.17 -6.88 -23.90
N VAL A 77 7.35 -6.61 -23.37
CA VAL A 77 8.46 -6.00 -24.12
C VAL A 77 8.97 -6.95 -25.21
N MET A 78 9.13 -8.25 -24.90
CA MET A 78 9.60 -9.26 -25.85
C MET A 78 8.62 -9.57 -26.97
N GLN A 79 7.31 -9.42 -26.73
CA GLN A 79 6.29 -9.61 -27.76
C GLN A 79 6.57 -8.73 -28.98
N GLY A 80 7.26 -7.61 -28.78
CA GLY A 80 7.62 -6.69 -29.84
C GLY A 80 6.39 -5.92 -30.32
N TRP A 81 6.63 -4.69 -30.75
CA TRP A 81 5.60 -3.85 -31.31
C TRP A 81 5.96 -3.63 -32.77
N ASP A 82 5.01 -3.90 -33.68
CA ASP A 82 5.21 -3.52 -35.06
C ASP A 82 5.23 -1.99 -35.12
N LYS A 83 6.42 -1.44 -35.36
CA LYS A 83 6.64 0.01 -35.47
C LYS A 83 6.21 0.54 -36.85
N ASN A 84 5.79 -0.34 -37.76
CA ASN A 84 5.34 0.02 -39.11
C ASN A 84 3.84 0.32 -39.12
N PHE A 85 3.47 1.51 -38.63
CA PHE A 85 2.11 2.06 -38.61
C PHE A 85 1.64 2.54 -40.00
N ASN A 86 1.83 1.72 -41.04
CA ASN A 86 1.69 2.15 -42.44
C ASN A 86 0.23 2.21 -42.94
N ASN A 87 -0.71 1.52 -42.28
CA ASN A 87 -2.07 1.34 -42.81
C ASN A 87 -3.19 2.05 -42.02
N GLY A 88 -2.89 2.79 -40.96
CA GLY A 88 -3.84 3.72 -40.29
C GLY A 88 -5.08 3.10 -39.60
N ALA A 89 -5.48 1.87 -39.94
CA ALA A 89 -6.41 1.02 -39.20
C ALA A 89 -5.69 0.09 -38.21
N ILE A 90 -4.37 -0.06 -38.37
CA ILE A 90 -3.50 -0.95 -37.59
C ILE A 90 -3.08 -0.30 -36.24
N ASP A 91 -3.29 1.01 -36.08
CA ASP A 91 -2.72 1.78 -34.96
C ASP A 91 -3.58 1.73 -33.68
N ILE A 92 -4.91 1.58 -33.82
CA ILE A 92 -5.83 1.40 -32.68
C ILE A 92 -5.74 -0.03 -32.12
N GLN A 93 -5.40 -1.01 -32.96
CA GLN A 93 -5.20 -2.39 -32.51
C GLN A 93 -4.05 -2.50 -31.49
N ALA A 94 -3.10 -1.57 -31.54
CA ALA A 94 -2.01 -1.46 -30.57
C ALA A 94 -2.50 -1.04 -29.16
N LEU A 95 -3.67 -0.40 -29.04
CA LEU A 95 -4.22 -0.04 -27.72
C LEU A 95 -4.68 -1.25 -26.92
N ALA A 96 -5.14 -2.32 -27.58
CA ALA A 96 -5.67 -3.49 -26.88
C ALA A 96 -4.58 -4.28 -26.12
N PRO A 97 -3.40 -4.61 -26.70
CA PRO A 97 -2.30 -5.19 -25.95
C PRO A 97 -1.79 -4.26 -24.84
N LEU A 98 -1.75 -2.95 -25.06
CA LEU A 98 -1.33 -1.98 -24.05
C LEU A 98 -2.29 -1.95 -22.86
N ALA A 99 -3.60 -1.91 -23.13
CA ALA A 99 -4.64 -1.97 -22.10
C ALA A 99 -4.60 -3.30 -21.34
N SER A 100 -4.43 -4.42 -22.05
CA SER A 100 -4.28 -5.75 -21.46
C SER A 100 -3.06 -5.83 -20.55
N PHE A 101 -1.91 -5.32 -20.99
CA PHE A 101 -0.70 -5.29 -20.19
C PHE A 101 -0.89 -4.43 -18.95
N ARG A 102 -1.41 -3.21 -19.08
CA ARG A 102 -1.66 -2.34 -17.94
C ARG A 102 -2.54 -3.03 -16.90
N SER A 103 -3.68 -3.59 -17.33
CA SER A 103 -4.59 -4.29 -16.43
C SER A 103 -3.92 -5.48 -15.75
N GLN A 104 -3.13 -6.27 -16.48
CA GLN A 104 -2.41 -7.41 -15.92
C GLN A 104 -1.34 -6.96 -14.92
N PHE A 105 -0.56 -5.95 -15.27
CA PHE A 105 0.53 -5.44 -14.43
C PHE A 105 -0.01 -4.80 -13.15
N GLU A 106 -1.08 -4.01 -13.24
CA GLU A 106 -1.79 -3.48 -12.06
C GLU A 106 -2.35 -4.59 -11.17
N TYR A 107 -2.91 -5.65 -11.76
CA TYR A 107 -3.41 -6.79 -11.00
C TYR A 107 -2.29 -7.46 -10.18
N LEU A 108 -1.16 -7.75 -10.84
CA LEU A 108 -0.02 -8.41 -10.21
C LEU A 108 0.60 -7.57 -9.08
N ILE A 109 0.56 -6.25 -9.18
CA ILE A 109 1.03 -5.34 -8.13
C ILE A 109 -0.02 -5.19 -7.02
N ARG A 110 -1.32 -5.25 -7.34
CA ARG A 110 -2.38 -5.16 -6.33
C ARG A 110 -2.38 -6.35 -5.39
N ASP A 111 -2.05 -7.54 -5.88
CA ASP A 111 -2.00 -8.76 -5.07
C ASP A 111 -0.98 -8.64 -3.93
N THR A 112 0.14 -7.94 -4.13
CA THR A 112 1.14 -7.74 -3.06
C THR A 112 0.65 -6.78 -1.96
N GLU A 113 -0.06 -5.69 -2.32
CA GLU A 113 -0.67 -4.81 -1.31
C GLU A 113 -1.77 -5.52 -0.50
N VAL A 114 -2.56 -6.37 -1.16
CA VAL A 114 -3.61 -7.15 -0.49
C VAL A 114 -3.02 -8.22 0.42
N GLU A 115 -1.96 -8.92 -0.01
CA GLU A 115 -1.24 -9.87 0.83
C GLU A 115 -0.63 -9.16 2.04
N GLY A 116 0.12 -8.07 1.82
CA GLY A 116 0.76 -7.32 2.89
C GLY A 116 -0.25 -6.76 3.90
N ARG A 117 -1.40 -6.26 3.44
CA ARG A 117 -2.50 -5.84 4.32
C ARG A 117 -3.04 -7.01 5.13
N SER A 118 -3.37 -8.13 4.47
CA SER A 118 -3.94 -9.31 5.13
C SER A 118 -2.98 -9.90 6.17
N LEU A 119 -1.68 -9.93 5.85
CA LEU A 119 -0.62 -10.36 6.76
C LEU A 119 -0.50 -9.42 7.97
N THR A 120 -0.61 -8.11 7.75
CA THR A 120 -0.58 -7.11 8.82
C THR A 120 -1.77 -7.21 9.76
N GLU A 121 -2.97 -7.37 9.20
CA GLU A 121 -4.18 -7.59 9.98
C GLU A 121 -4.09 -8.89 10.78
N LEU A 122 -3.60 -9.97 10.18
CA LEU A 122 -3.34 -11.23 10.87
C LEU A 122 -2.34 -11.06 12.02
N ALA A 123 -1.27 -10.31 11.82
CA ALA A 123 -0.28 -10.06 12.86
C ALA A 123 -0.88 -9.33 14.06
N PHE A 124 -1.69 -8.28 13.84
CA PHE A 124 -2.40 -7.59 14.93
C PHE A 124 -3.42 -8.49 15.62
N GLU A 125 -4.13 -9.33 14.87
CA GLU A 125 -5.13 -10.25 15.39
C GLU A 125 -4.48 -11.39 16.20
N HIS A 126 -3.29 -11.84 15.78
CA HIS A 126 -2.43 -12.73 16.56
C HIS A 126 -1.96 -12.07 17.86
N LEU A 127 -1.54 -10.80 17.82
CA LEU A 127 -1.14 -10.05 19.02
C LEU A 127 -2.28 -9.95 20.03
N ARG A 128 -3.49 -9.60 19.58
CA ARG A 128 -4.68 -9.53 20.44
C ARG A 128 -4.94 -10.87 21.12
N ARG A 129 -4.85 -11.99 20.39
CA ARG A 129 -4.98 -13.34 20.97
C ARG A 129 -3.90 -13.62 22.00
N GLN A 130 -2.64 -13.29 21.71
CA GLN A 130 -1.54 -13.43 22.66
C GLN A 130 -1.78 -12.64 23.94
N LEU A 131 -2.27 -11.40 23.86
CA LEU A 131 -2.62 -10.59 25.04
C LEU A 131 -3.75 -11.22 25.88
N VAL A 132 -4.67 -11.96 25.26
CA VAL A 132 -5.73 -12.70 25.96
C VAL A 132 -5.22 -13.96 26.66
N VAL A 133 -4.29 -14.71 26.04
CA VAL A 133 -3.90 -16.05 26.54
C VAL A 133 -2.60 -16.08 27.32
N ASP A 134 -1.65 -15.21 27.01
CA ASP A 134 -0.30 -15.22 27.58
C ASP A 134 -0.15 -14.09 28.62
N GLU A 135 -0.08 -14.47 29.90
CA GLU A 135 0.06 -13.54 31.01
C GLU A 135 1.39 -12.77 30.98
N TYR A 136 2.48 -13.40 30.54
CA TYR A 136 3.79 -12.76 30.49
C TYR A 136 3.83 -11.68 29.41
N ILE A 137 3.34 -12.00 28.21
CA ILE A 137 3.18 -11.02 27.13
C ILE A 137 2.26 -9.88 27.58
N ARG A 138 1.12 -10.20 28.21
CA ARG A 138 0.20 -9.18 28.73
C ARG A 138 0.87 -8.24 29.73
N LYS A 139 1.57 -8.76 30.74
CA LYS A 139 2.31 -7.96 31.74
C LYS A 139 3.36 -7.07 31.08
N LYS A 140 4.08 -7.58 30.09
CA LYS A 140 5.08 -6.82 29.32
C LYS A 140 4.44 -5.62 28.61
N TRP A 141 3.30 -5.83 27.95
CA TRP A 141 2.55 -4.77 27.26
C TRP A 141 1.92 -3.76 28.22
N GLN A 142 1.39 -4.21 29.36
CA GLN A 142 0.91 -3.30 30.43
C GLN A 142 2.05 -2.44 30.98
N GLY A 143 3.24 -3.03 31.20
CA GLY A 143 4.44 -2.28 31.60
C GLY A 143 4.84 -1.24 30.56
N ALA A 144 4.83 -1.59 29.27
CA ALA A 144 5.10 -0.65 28.18
C ALA A 144 4.07 0.49 28.11
N PHE A 145 2.78 0.17 28.27
CA PHE A 145 1.69 1.15 28.30
C PHE A 145 1.81 2.16 29.45
N ASN A 146 2.30 1.70 30.60
CA ASN A 146 2.56 2.54 31.77
C ASN A 146 3.81 3.41 31.62
N LYS A 147 4.77 2.98 30.78
CA LYS A 147 6.01 3.72 30.55
C LYS A 147 5.80 4.92 29.61
N HIS A 148 5.52 4.67 28.32
CA HIS A 148 5.20 5.68 27.30
C HIS A 148 4.95 5.04 25.93
N GLU A 149 4.46 5.84 24.98
CA GLU A 149 4.16 5.46 23.59
C GLU A 149 5.31 4.70 22.88
N PRO A 150 6.57 5.18 22.87
CA PRO A 150 7.68 4.46 22.23
C PRO A 150 7.96 3.04 22.78
N ALA A 151 7.56 2.74 24.01
CA ALA A 151 7.74 1.40 24.55
C ALA A 151 6.76 0.42 23.90
N CYS A 152 5.52 0.86 23.65
CA CYS A 152 4.53 0.07 22.93
C CYS A 152 4.88 -0.04 21.44
N GLU A 153 5.36 1.04 20.82
CA GLU A 153 5.85 1.03 19.43
C GLU A 153 6.89 -0.07 19.20
N ARG A 154 7.93 -0.13 20.04
CA ARG A 154 9.00 -1.14 19.92
C ARG A 154 8.49 -2.56 20.07
N LEU A 155 7.58 -2.82 21.03
CA LEU A 155 6.99 -4.15 21.19
C LEU A 155 6.13 -4.53 19.99
N GLY A 156 5.35 -3.58 19.49
CA GLY A 156 4.55 -3.73 18.29
C GLY A 156 5.40 -4.03 17.05
N ALA A 157 6.47 -3.29 16.85
CA ALA A 157 7.39 -3.47 15.74
C ALA A 157 8.09 -4.83 15.77
N VAL A 158 8.58 -5.28 16.93
CA VAL A 158 9.18 -6.63 17.06
C VAL A 158 8.13 -7.72 16.83
N HIS A 159 6.89 -7.50 17.28
CA HIS A 159 5.80 -8.43 17.00
C HIS A 159 5.54 -8.52 15.49
N LEU A 160 5.38 -7.38 14.79
CA LEU A 160 5.17 -7.33 13.35
C LEU A 160 6.34 -7.99 12.59
N LEU A 161 7.57 -7.77 13.03
CA LEU A 161 8.76 -8.39 12.44
C LEU A 161 8.73 -9.92 12.55
N SER A 162 8.12 -10.48 13.60
CA SER A 162 7.93 -11.93 13.76
C SER A 162 7.02 -12.55 12.69
N HIS A 163 6.25 -11.73 11.96
CA HIS A 163 5.44 -12.12 10.81
C HIS A 163 6.09 -11.75 9.47
N GLY A 164 7.34 -11.28 9.48
CA GLY A 164 8.02 -10.76 8.29
C GLY A 164 7.54 -9.36 7.88
N ILE A 165 6.87 -8.63 8.77
CA ILE A 165 6.40 -7.27 8.50
C ILE A 165 7.38 -6.28 9.13
N TRP A 166 7.97 -5.42 8.30
CA TRP A 166 8.76 -4.31 8.79
C TRP A 166 7.85 -3.11 9.03
N ALA A 167 7.88 -2.57 10.25
CA ALA A 167 7.06 -1.42 10.62
C ALA A 167 7.95 -0.19 10.80
N PHE A 168 7.52 0.92 10.22
CA PHE A 168 8.24 2.19 10.32
C PHE A 168 7.27 3.32 10.65
N LYS A 169 7.82 4.44 11.12
CA LYS A 169 7.09 5.71 11.26
C LYS A 169 7.80 6.84 10.55
N VAL A 170 7.06 7.92 10.32
CA VAL A 170 7.57 9.11 9.64
C VAL A 170 8.28 10.01 10.64
N VAL A 171 9.42 10.57 10.24
CA VAL A 171 10.08 11.69 10.92
C VAL A 171 10.12 12.90 10.00
N ALA A 172 9.97 14.09 10.57
CA ALA A 172 10.04 15.34 9.83
C ALA A 172 11.45 15.57 9.25
N PRO A 173 11.60 16.07 7.99
CA PRO A 173 10.63 16.19 6.91
C PRO A 173 10.76 15.02 5.91
N GLY A 174 9.94 13.97 6.07
CA GLY A 174 9.80 12.88 5.10
C GLY A 174 10.73 11.68 5.29
N GLY A 175 11.54 11.65 6.35
CA GLY A 175 12.34 10.48 6.70
C GLY A 175 11.47 9.34 7.24
N ALA A 176 11.93 8.11 7.11
CA ALA A 176 11.32 6.94 7.73
C ALA A 176 12.27 6.31 8.74
N THR A 177 11.75 5.97 9.91
CA THR A 177 12.53 5.36 10.99
C THR A 177 11.99 4.00 11.35
N ASP A 178 12.89 3.03 11.46
CA ASP A 178 12.60 1.72 12.03
C ASP A 178 12.12 1.90 13.47
N LEU A 179 11.03 1.21 13.82
CA LEU A 179 10.42 1.35 15.13
C LEU A 179 11.13 0.56 16.23
N VAL A 180 12.02 -0.37 15.89
CA VAL A 180 12.75 -1.19 16.88
C VAL A 180 13.96 -0.41 17.40
N PHE A 181 14.82 0.06 16.51
CA PHE A 181 16.08 0.72 16.82
C PHE A 181 15.99 2.25 16.75
N GLY A 182 15.00 2.80 16.04
CA GLY A 182 14.89 4.24 15.80
C GLY A 182 15.85 4.77 14.74
N ASP A 183 16.53 3.88 14.03
CA ASP A 183 17.44 4.21 12.94
C ASP A 183 16.67 4.53 11.64
N PRO A 184 17.25 5.34 10.74
CA PRO A 184 16.71 5.48 9.39
C PRO A 184 16.58 4.12 8.70
N VAL A 185 15.42 3.85 8.11
CA VAL A 185 15.10 2.58 7.43
C VAL A 185 16.07 2.24 6.29
N GLU A 186 16.68 3.25 5.66
CA GLU A 186 17.65 3.10 4.58
C GLU A 186 18.90 2.33 5.04
N ARG A 187 19.25 2.43 6.32
CA ARG A 187 20.35 1.65 6.92
C ARG A 187 20.09 0.14 6.89
N HIS A 188 18.81 -0.24 6.80
CA HIS A 188 18.35 -1.63 6.81
C HIS A 188 17.85 -2.08 5.43
N ALA A 189 17.96 -1.26 4.38
CA ALA A 189 17.39 -1.55 3.06
C ALA A 189 17.73 -2.95 2.53
N GLU A 190 18.99 -3.37 2.63
CA GLU A 190 19.44 -4.67 2.12
C GLU A 190 18.92 -5.87 2.92
N ILE A 191 18.74 -5.74 4.23
CA ILE A 191 18.11 -6.81 5.01
C ILE A 191 16.59 -6.82 4.81
N MET A 192 15.98 -5.64 4.71
CA MET A 192 14.55 -5.47 4.46
C MET A 192 14.15 -6.10 3.13
N LYS A 193 14.85 -5.80 2.03
CA LYS A 193 14.60 -6.41 0.71
C LYS A 193 14.57 -7.94 0.73
N ARG A 194 15.35 -8.58 1.61
CA ARG A 194 15.47 -10.04 1.69
C ARG A 194 14.51 -10.70 2.68
N THR A 195 14.00 -9.94 3.65
CA THR A 195 13.25 -10.49 4.80
C THR A 195 11.84 -9.92 4.93
N ALA A 196 11.55 -8.78 4.33
CA ALA A 196 10.25 -8.13 4.38
C ALA A 196 9.28 -8.84 3.43
N ARG A 197 8.19 -9.34 3.99
CA ARG A 197 6.98 -9.71 3.26
C ARG A 197 6.07 -8.51 3.05
N ALA A 198 6.13 -7.55 3.97
CA ALA A 198 5.45 -6.27 3.88
C ALA A 198 6.25 -5.22 4.63
N LEU A 199 6.14 -3.97 4.17
CA LEU A 199 6.65 -2.78 4.81
C LEU A 199 5.47 -1.85 5.08
N VAL A 200 5.29 -1.46 6.34
CA VAL A 200 4.04 -0.83 6.79
C VAL A 200 4.32 0.42 7.60
N LEU A 201 3.69 1.51 7.20
CA LEU A 201 3.65 2.73 8.00
C LEU A 201 2.66 2.52 9.14
N THR A 202 3.17 2.60 10.37
CA THR A 202 2.36 2.53 11.58
C THR A 202 2.59 3.75 12.46
N GLU A 203 1.51 4.42 12.86
CA GLU A 203 1.54 5.47 13.89
C GLU A 203 0.83 4.95 15.13
N TRP A 204 1.53 4.98 16.27
CA TRP A 204 1.04 4.42 17.52
C TRP A 204 0.62 5.54 18.45
N LYS A 205 -0.51 5.37 19.16
CA LYS A 205 -0.97 6.31 20.19
C LYS A 205 -1.47 5.57 21.42
N LEU A 206 -1.10 6.08 22.59
CA LEU A 206 -1.69 5.64 23.85
C LEU A 206 -3.04 6.33 24.08
N ILE A 207 -4.03 5.53 24.46
CA ILE A 207 -5.38 5.95 24.83
C ILE A 207 -5.63 5.57 26.30
N LYS A 208 -5.68 6.58 27.16
CA LYS A 208 -6.00 6.52 28.60
C LYS A 208 -7.49 6.62 28.86
N SER A 209 -8.26 7.29 28.00
CA SER A 209 -9.72 7.38 28.11
C SER A 209 -10.40 7.37 26.73
N GLN A 210 -11.69 7.03 26.70
CA GLN A 210 -12.47 7.05 25.45
C GLN A 210 -12.51 8.44 24.80
N ASP A 211 -12.55 9.50 25.62
CA ASP A 211 -12.74 10.87 25.15
C ASP A 211 -11.55 11.40 24.34
N GLU A 212 -10.34 10.87 24.56
CA GLU A 212 -9.18 11.28 23.78
C GLU A 212 -8.95 10.47 22.50
N MET A 213 -9.71 9.38 22.29
CA MET A 213 -9.52 8.46 21.16
C MET A 213 -9.57 9.20 19.82
N THR A 214 -10.60 10.00 19.59
CA THR A 214 -10.78 10.73 18.32
C THR A 214 -9.64 11.71 18.08
N ARG A 215 -9.24 12.47 19.11
CA ARG A 215 -8.12 13.43 19.02
C ARG A 215 -6.81 12.71 18.72
N LYS A 216 -6.52 11.61 19.41
CA LYS A 216 -5.30 10.81 19.21
C LYS A 216 -5.26 10.15 17.84
N ALA A 217 -6.39 9.62 17.36
CA ALA A 217 -6.50 9.10 16.01
C ALA A 217 -6.23 10.20 14.97
N GLN A 218 -6.77 11.41 15.16
CA GLN A 218 -6.49 12.56 14.30
C GLN A 218 -5.00 12.93 14.28
N GLU A 219 -4.37 13.07 15.45
CA GLU A 219 -2.92 13.36 15.57
C GLU A 219 -2.07 12.34 14.79
N ALA A 220 -2.39 11.05 14.94
CA ALA A 220 -1.68 9.98 14.23
C ALA A 220 -1.90 10.03 12.72
N ARG A 221 -3.11 10.37 12.26
CA ARG A 221 -3.39 10.55 10.83
C ARG A 221 -2.61 11.71 10.25
N GLU A 222 -2.56 12.85 10.94
CA GLU A 222 -1.78 14.01 10.51
C GLU A 222 -0.29 13.69 10.41
N GLN A 223 0.25 12.94 11.38
CA GLN A 223 1.64 12.46 11.35
C GLN A 223 1.89 11.51 10.18
N ALA A 224 1.00 10.53 9.99
CA ALA A 224 1.08 9.61 8.86
C ALA A 224 0.89 10.31 7.50
N ALA A 225 0.11 11.39 7.44
CA ALA A 225 -0.18 12.17 6.23
C ALA A 225 1.06 12.84 5.64
N ILE A 226 2.03 13.22 6.48
CA ILE A 226 3.31 13.83 6.07
C ILE A 226 4.12 12.89 5.15
N TYR A 227 3.85 11.59 5.21
CA TYR A 227 4.53 10.62 4.38
C TYR A 227 4.17 10.76 2.90
N SER A 228 5.18 11.05 2.07
CA SER A 228 5.05 11.12 0.62
C SER A 228 5.28 9.78 -0.10
N GLY A 229 5.69 8.72 0.61
CA GLY A 229 6.05 7.44 0.00
C GLY A 229 7.53 7.32 -0.36
N GLY A 230 7.95 6.11 -0.72
CA GLY A 230 9.15 5.90 -1.52
C GLY A 230 10.37 5.34 -0.79
N VAL A 231 10.17 4.76 0.40
CA VAL A 231 11.23 4.20 1.23
C VAL A 231 11.86 2.95 0.60
N LEU A 232 11.03 2.02 0.11
CA LEU A 232 11.52 0.71 -0.40
C LEU A 232 10.67 0.11 -1.54
N GLY A 233 9.95 0.93 -2.32
CA GLY A 233 9.30 0.44 -3.54
C GLY A 233 8.04 -0.42 -3.28
N ASP A 234 8.10 -1.72 -3.53
CA ASP A 234 6.95 -2.64 -3.79
C ASP A 234 6.43 -3.33 -2.54
N ALA A 235 7.32 -3.57 -1.57
CA ALA A 235 6.96 -4.17 -0.30
C ALA A 235 6.12 -3.22 0.58
N GLU A 236 6.19 -1.92 0.26
CA GLU A 236 5.54 -0.85 0.99
C GLU A 236 4.03 -0.79 0.72
N LEU A 237 3.22 -0.88 1.78
CA LEU A 237 1.79 -0.60 1.71
C LEU A 237 1.57 0.91 1.54
N LYS A 238 1.37 1.34 0.31
CA LYS A 238 1.22 2.78 0.00
C LYS A 238 -0.20 3.27 0.20
N ARG A 239 -1.17 2.41 -0.09
CA ARG A 239 -2.59 2.74 0.05
C ARG A 239 -3.16 2.48 1.44
N THR A 240 -2.40 1.84 2.33
CA THR A 240 -2.86 1.51 3.69
C THR A 240 -1.86 1.98 4.74
N ARG A 241 -2.31 2.85 5.63
CA ARG A 241 -1.54 3.33 6.79
C ARG A 241 -2.24 2.88 8.07
N TYR A 242 -1.50 2.37 9.04
CA TYR A 242 -2.09 1.83 10.25
C TYR A 242 -1.98 2.81 11.40
N ILE A 243 -3.12 3.18 11.98
CA ILE A 243 -3.22 3.98 13.19
C ILE A 243 -3.49 3.03 14.35
N VAL A 244 -2.46 2.75 15.14
CA VAL A 244 -2.52 1.78 16.24
C VAL A 244 -2.82 2.48 17.55
N LEU A 245 -4.02 2.27 18.08
CA LEU A 245 -4.51 2.87 19.32
C LEU A 245 -4.39 1.86 20.45
N VAL A 246 -3.37 2.03 21.29
CA VAL A 246 -3.12 1.14 22.44
C VAL A 246 -3.92 1.65 23.63
N CYS A 247 -4.74 0.79 24.23
CA CYS A 247 -5.58 1.13 25.38
C CYS A 247 -5.43 0.12 26.50
N GLN A 248 -5.87 0.47 27.71
CA GLN A 248 -5.84 -0.48 28.82
C GLN A 248 -6.95 -1.54 28.71
N LEU A 249 -8.17 -1.11 28.40
CA LEU A 249 -9.37 -1.95 28.35
C LEU A 249 -9.98 -1.92 26.94
N ASP A 250 -10.89 -2.86 26.67
CA ASP A 250 -11.66 -2.87 25.43
C ASP A 250 -12.49 -1.59 25.29
N LEU A 251 -12.25 -0.88 24.19
CA LEU A 251 -12.99 0.30 23.76
C LEU A 251 -13.68 0.00 22.41
N PRO A 252 -14.71 0.76 22.00
CA PRO A 252 -15.22 0.68 20.63
C PRO A 252 -14.11 1.05 19.64
N SER A 253 -13.98 0.26 18.56
CA SER A 253 -13.04 0.57 17.48
C SER A 253 -13.54 1.81 16.72
N PRO A 254 -12.67 2.80 16.42
CA PRO A 254 -13.00 3.83 15.44
C PRO A 254 -13.19 3.20 14.06
N ASP A 255 -14.02 3.85 13.23
CA ASP A 255 -14.12 3.55 11.81
C ASP A 255 -12.83 3.95 11.08
N ASP A 256 -12.50 3.24 10.01
CA ASP A 256 -11.41 3.63 9.13
C ASP A 256 -11.74 4.91 8.37
N VAL A 257 -10.71 5.66 7.98
CA VAL A 257 -10.89 6.88 7.21
C VAL A 257 -10.09 6.80 5.92
N SER A 258 -10.73 7.14 4.81
CA SER A 258 -10.07 7.27 3.51
C SER A 258 -9.83 8.74 3.17
N ASP A 259 -8.64 9.04 2.68
CA ASP A 259 -8.24 10.35 2.15
C ASP A 259 -7.58 10.13 0.78
N GLY A 260 -8.32 10.47 -0.28
CA GLY A 260 -7.92 10.16 -1.65
C GLY A 260 -7.69 8.66 -1.88
N ALA A 261 -6.45 8.30 -2.23
CA ALA A 261 -6.04 6.91 -2.49
C ALA A 261 -5.53 6.17 -1.23
N VAL A 262 -5.44 6.85 -0.09
CA VAL A 262 -4.89 6.29 1.15
C VAL A 262 -6.02 5.97 2.12
N THR A 263 -5.99 4.78 2.70
CA THR A 263 -6.88 4.36 3.80
C THR A 263 -6.09 4.29 5.10
N TYR A 264 -6.55 5.05 6.09
CA TYR A 264 -6.07 5.00 7.47
C TYR A 264 -6.86 3.94 8.22
N ARG A 265 -6.25 2.76 8.42
CA ARG A 265 -6.83 1.63 9.14
C ARG A 265 -6.62 1.80 10.63
N HIS A 266 -7.68 1.87 11.41
CA HIS A 266 -7.60 1.97 12.86
C HIS A 266 -7.49 0.59 13.50
N VAL A 267 -6.43 0.38 14.28
CA VAL A 267 -6.21 -0.85 15.04
C VAL A 267 -6.28 -0.53 16.51
N LEU A 268 -7.37 -0.93 17.16
CA LEU A 268 -7.45 -0.88 18.60
C LEU A 268 -6.71 -2.07 19.23
N LEU A 269 -5.81 -1.80 20.17
CA LEU A 269 -5.00 -2.80 20.87
C LEU A 269 -5.17 -2.68 22.39
N PRO A 270 -6.10 -3.44 23.00
CA PRO A 270 -6.25 -3.48 24.45
C PRO A 270 -5.11 -4.30 25.09
N THR A 271 -4.41 -3.73 26.06
CA THR A 271 -3.34 -4.40 26.82
C THR A 271 -3.87 -5.28 27.96
N SER A 272 -5.14 -5.12 28.32
CA SER A 272 -5.85 -5.97 29.28
C SER A 272 -7.25 -6.32 28.78
N PRO A 273 -7.36 -7.06 27.65
CA PRO A 273 -8.64 -7.44 27.08
C PRO A 273 -9.43 -8.31 28.07
N LYS A 274 -10.75 -8.15 28.07
CA LYS A 274 -11.61 -9.01 28.88
C LYS A 274 -11.57 -10.43 28.32
N ASN A 275 -11.49 -11.42 29.20
CA ASN A 275 -11.57 -12.80 28.75
C ASN A 275 -12.99 -13.13 28.21
N PRO A 276 -13.13 -14.07 27.24
CA PRO A 276 -14.42 -14.39 26.63
C PRO A 276 -15.50 -14.80 27.64
N SER A 277 -15.14 -15.54 28.68
CA SER A 277 -16.06 -15.98 29.73
C SER A 277 -16.67 -14.81 30.50
N THR A 278 -15.88 -13.78 30.79
CA THR A 278 -16.34 -12.54 31.46
C THR A 278 -17.25 -11.75 30.53
N MET A 279 -16.90 -11.62 29.25
CA MET A 279 -17.75 -10.96 28.25
C MET A 279 -19.11 -11.66 28.08
N ALA A 280 -19.13 -12.99 28.02
CA ALA A 280 -20.35 -13.78 27.90
C ALA A 280 -21.28 -13.60 29.11
N ARG A 281 -20.71 -13.52 30.33
CA ARG A 281 -21.47 -13.29 31.56
C ARG A 281 -22.12 -11.90 31.59
N VAL A 282 -21.40 -10.86 31.15
CA VAL A 282 -21.93 -9.48 31.06
C VAL A 282 -23.05 -9.36 30.02
N ARG A 283 -22.95 -10.09 28.89
CA ARG A 283 -24.04 -10.11 27.89
C ARG A 283 -25.31 -10.75 28.44
N ARG A 284 -25.21 -11.87 29.16
CA ARG A 284 -26.36 -12.55 29.79
C ARG A 284 -27.05 -11.68 30.85
N SER A 285 -26.31 -10.86 31.60
CA SER A 285 -26.91 -9.99 32.61
C SER A 285 -27.60 -8.75 32.04
N ARG A 286 -27.32 -8.35 30.79
CA ARG A 286 -27.98 -7.23 30.11
C ARG A 286 -29.24 -7.63 29.32
N GLN A 287 -29.47 -8.93 29.15
CA GLN A 287 -30.64 -9.48 28.45
C GLN A 287 -31.75 -9.93 29.41
N LYS A 288 -31.52 -9.86 30.72
CA LYS A 288 -32.52 -10.03 31.77
C LYS A 288 -32.94 -8.66 32.28
#